data_AF-A0ABD1RM46-F1
#
_entry.id   AF-A0ABD1RM46-F1
#
_cell.length_a   1.000
_cell.length_b   1.000
_cell.length_c   1.000
_cell.angle_alpha   90.00
_cell.angle_beta   90.00
_cell.angle_gamma   90.00
#
_symmetry.space_group_name_H-M   'P 1'
#
loop_
_entity.id
_entity.type
_entity.pdbx_description
1 polymer ?
#
loop_
_entity_poly.entity_id
_entity_poly.type
_entity_poly.pdbx_seq_one_letter_code
_entity_poly.pdbx_strand_id
1 'polypeptide(L)'
;MEELAENGVTGHIPRNEDGLIEYKAHPFWLQKHCPCHDHDGTPRCCSCQRMESNDTSYVALDDGRNLCLECLDSAVIDTNECQPLYLDILDFYEGLNMEVKQQVPLLLVERRALNEAWDEEMHVGDSRTVSFRGVNSQEGYRHCDVNHDVEEGICQVLAHMWLESQMSSISPIDNASTSSTSTGSRSPFEGKLGDFSRYQIESDTSEMYGDSFRAGHKAVLGYGLEYTLDHIRMTGSFPK
;
A
#
# COMPACT_ATOMS: atom_id res chain seq x y z
N MET A 1 27.54 13.02 38.20
CA MET A 1 26.88 13.50 36.97
C MET A 1 26.37 12.26 36.28
N GLU A 2 25.13 11.89 36.59
CA GLU A 2 24.36 10.91 35.82
C GLU A 2 23.96 11.60 34.52
N GLU A 3 24.50 11.15 33.39
CA GLU A 3 23.89 11.45 32.10
C GLU A 3 22.61 10.63 32.00
N LEU A 4 21.49 11.35 31.92
CA LEU A 4 20.18 10.78 31.64
C LEU A 4 20.26 10.11 30.27
N ALA A 5 20.09 8.78 30.24
CA ALA A 5 19.97 8.03 29.00
C ALA A 5 18.67 8.44 28.30
N GLU A 6 18.80 9.24 27.24
CA GLU A 6 17.68 9.59 26.38
C GLU A 6 17.26 8.36 25.56
N ASN A 7 16.02 7.91 25.76
CA ASN A 7 15.37 6.80 25.05
C ASN A 7 15.08 7.17 23.60
N GLY A 8 16.11 7.27 22.77
CA GLY A 8 15.98 7.64 21.36
C GLY A 8 15.78 6.44 20.44
N VAL A 9 14.79 6.52 19.55
CA VAL A 9 14.61 5.64 18.38
C VAL A 9 15.79 5.74 17.39
N THR A 10 16.66 6.74 17.53
CA THR A 10 18.02 6.78 16.98
C THR A 10 18.84 7.72 17.85
N GLY A 11 20.01 7.31 18.36
CA GLY A 11 20.90 8.19 19.13
C GLY A 11 21.77 7.47 20.15
N HIS A 12 21.19 6.65 21.02
CA HIS A 12 21.92 5.75 21.94
C HIS A 12 20.92 4.78 22.58
N ILE A 13 20.86 3.52 22.14
CA ILE A 13 19.97 2.54 22.77
C ILE A 13 20.56 2.19 24.16
N PRO A 14 19.81 2.38 25.26
CA PRO A 14 20.33 2.12 26.59
C PRO A 14 20.65 0.64 26.79
N ARG A 15 21.58 0.36 27.70
CA ARG A 15 21.87 -1.02 28.13
C ARG A 15 20.76 -1.50 29.06
N ASN A 16 20.41 -2.77 28.97
CA ASN A 16 19.50 -3.44 29.89
C ASN A 16 20.15 -3.63 31.28
N GLU A 17 19.41 -4.25 32.21
CA GLU A 17 19.87 -4.49 33.59
C GLU A 17 21.17 -5.33 33.66
N ASP A 18 21.44 -6.16 32.64
CA ASP A 18 22.65 -6.97 32.51
C ASP A 18 23.83 -6.21 31.85
N GLY A 19 23.64 -4.94 31.49
CA GLY A 19 24.65 -4.14 30.79
C GLY A 19 24.79 -4.46 29.30
N LEU A 20 23.83 -5.18 28.70
CA LEU A 20 23.79 -5.52 27.27
C LEU A 20 22.88 -4.57 26.49
N ILE A 21 23.23 -4.27 25.24
CA ILE A 21 22.36 -3.49 24.36
C ILE A 21 21.39 -4.46 23.67
N GLU A 22 20.11 -4.36 24.03
CA GLU A 22 19.03 -5.09 23.37
C GLU A 22 18.27 -4.13 22.43
N TYR A 23 18.08 -4.53 21.18
CA TYR A 23 17.34 -3.73 20.21
C TYR A 23 16.52 -4.61 19.29
N LYS A 24 15.41 -4.06 18.80
CA LYS A 24 14.67 -4.59 17.65
C LYS A 24 14.96 -3.72 16.44
N ALA A 25 14.68 -4.25 15.25
CA ALA A 25 14.80 -3.49 14.02
C ALA A 25 13.54 -3.67 13.17
N HIS A 26 13.09 -2.58 12.55
CA HIS A 26 12.03 -2.66 11.55
C HIS A 26 12.48 -3.59 10.40
N PRO A 27 11.70 -4.62 10.00
CA PRO A 27 12.14 -5.63 9.02
C PRO A 27 12.61 -5.06 7.67
N PHE A 28 11.89 -4.05 7.15
CA PHE A 28 12.24 -3.37 5.90
C PHE A 28 13.21 -2.18 6.09
N TRP A 29 12.84 -1.18 6.90
CA TRP A 29 13.64 0.05 7.07
C TRP A 29 14.93 -0.14 7.84
N LEU A 30 15.09 -1.27 8.55
CA LEU A 30 16.21 -1.57 9.46
C LEU A 30 16.41 -0.49 10.54
N GLN A 31 15.38 0.32 10.82
CA GLN A 31 15.36 1.29 11.91
C GLN A 31 15.44 0.53 13.22
N LYS A 32 16.52 0.74 13.97
CA LYS A 32 16.76 0.08 15.25
C LYS A 32 16.10 0.86 16.37
N HIS A 33 15.45 0.18 17.29
CA HIS A 33 14.79 0.81 18.44
C HIS A 33 14.90 -0.08 19.69
N CYS A 34 14.79 0.55 20.86
CA CYS A 34 14.64 -0.16 22.13
C CYS A 34 13.27 -0.88 22.18
N PRO A 35 13.17 -2.13 22.65
CA PRO A 35 11.90 -2.85 22.76
C PRO A 35 10.81 -2.13 23.58
N CYS A 36 11.16 -1.20 24.47
CA CYS A 36 10.18 -0.42 25.22
C CYS A 36 9.28 0.44 24.32
N HIS A 37 9.77 0.87 23.16
CA HIS A 37 8.99 1.68 22.20
C HIS A 37 7.87 0.89 21.51
N ASP A 38 7.80 -0.42 21.69
CA ASP A 38 6.65 -1.20 21.23
C ASP A 38 5.40 -0.97 22.10
N HIS A 39 5.56 -0.43 23.31
CA HIS A 39 4.49 -0.32 24.31
C HIS A 39 4.37 1.05 25.01
N ASP A 40 5.30 1.99 24.77
CA ASP A 40 5.32 3.28 25.46
C ASP A 40 4.49 4.39 24.77
N GLY A 41 3.89 4.08 23.62
CA GLY A 41 3.09 5.03 22.83
C GLY A 41 3.89 5.89 21.85
N THR A 42 5.17 5.57 21.60
CA THR A 42 5.99 6.26 20.60
C THR A 42 5.28 6.28 19.24
N PRO A 43 5.05 7.47 18.65
CA PRO A 43 4.33 7.59 17.39
C PRO A 43 4.98 6.82 16.25
N ARG A 44 4.13 6.23 15.40
CA ARG A 44 4.52 5.61 14.13
C ARG A 44 3.87 6.32 12.97
N CYS A 45 4.63 6.49 11.89
CA CYS A 45 4.11 7.08 10.67
C CYS A 45 3.11 6.11 10.04
N CYS A 46 1.91 6.55 9.71
CA CYS A 46 0.89 5.65 9.17
C CYS A 46 1.17 5.19 7.72
N SER A 47 2.08 5.86 7.01
CA SER A 47 2.47 5.51 5.64
C SER A 47 3.71 4.59 5.62
N CYS A 48 4.80 4.96 6.31
CA CYS A 48 6.05 4.20 6.27
C CYS A 48 6.32 3.35 7.53
N GLN A 49 5.49 3.43 8.56
CA GLN A 49 5.61 2.68 9.84
C GLN A 49 6.89 2.89 10.65
N ARG A 50 7.77 3.82 10.23
CA ARG A 50 8.90 4.27 11.04
C ARG A 50 8.39 4.91 12.33
N MET A 51 9.14 4.69 13.41
CA MET A 51 8.93 5.36 14.69
C MET A 51 9.55 6.74 14.67
N GLU A 52 8.91 7.68 15.36
CA GLU A 52 9.43 9.02 15.62
C GLU A 52 10.66 8.93 16.53
N SER A 53 11.78 9.51 16.11
CA SER A 53 12.98 9.67 16.94
C SER A 53 13.11 11.10 17.45
N ASN A 54 14.00 11.31 18.43
CA ASN A 54 14.26 12.63 19.02
C ASN A 54 14.70 13.68 17.98
N ASP A 55 15.32 13.24 16.87
CA ASP A 55 15.82 14.10 15.79
C ASP A 55 14.78 14.38 14.69
N THR A 56 13.57 13.80 14.81
CA THR A 56 12.50 13.92 13.82
C THR A 56 11.23 14.42 14.47
N SER A 57 10.42 15.17 13.73
CA SER A 57 9.09 15.60 14.18
C SER A 57 8.04 15.04 13.23
N TYR A 58 6.95 14.52 13.80
CA TYR A 58 5.82 14.00 13.05
C TYR A 58 4.65 14.99 13.14
N VAL A 59 3.79 14.95 12.12
CA VAL A 59 2.55 15.72 12.07
C VAL A 59 1.40 14.82 12.46
N ALA A 60 0.69 15.19 13.53
CA ALA A 60 -0.55 14.54 13.94
C ALA A 60 -1.70 14.93 13.00
N LEU A 61 -2.46 13.93 12.57
CA LEU A 61 -3.69 14.10 11.77
C LEU A 61 -4.90 14.14 12.70
N ASP A 62 -6.01 14.70 12.20
CA ASP A 62 -7.26 14.88 12.97
C ASP A 62 -7.89 13.56 13.46
N ASP A 63 -7.51 12.43 12.86
CA ASP A 63 -7.96 11.09 13.24
C ASP A 63 -7.03 10.37 14.23
N GLY A 64 -6.03 11.07 14.79
CA GLY A 64 -5.09 10.54 15.77
C GLY A 64 -3.90 9.77 15.19
N ARG A 65 -3.79 9.70 13.86
CA ARG A 65 -2.58 9.17 13.20
C ARG A 65 -1.46 10.19 13.17
N ASN A 66 -0.26 9.72 12.84
CA ASN A 66 0.90 10.56 12.65
C ASN A 66 1.54 10.30 11.28
N LEU A 67 2.09 11.33 10.65
CA LEU A 67 2.90 11.25 9.43
C LEU A 67 4.28 11.86 9.68
N CYS A 68 5.34 11.17 9.24
CA CYS A 68 6.66 11.78 9.17
C CYS A 68 6.70 12.80 8.01
N LEU A 69 7.57 13.81 8.10
CA LEU A 69 7.67 14.87 7.10
C LEU A 69 7.91 14.34 5.67
N GLU A 70 8.74 13.31 5.50
CA GLU A 70 8.98 12.71 4.18
C GLU A 70 7.70 12.09 3.57
N CYS A 71 6.82 11.50 4.40
CA CYS A 71 5.54 10.96 3.92
C CYS A 71 4.48 12.04 3.75
N LEU A 72 4.60 13.15 4.48
CA LEU A 72 3.73 14.30 4.31
C LEU A 72 3.98 14.97 2.96
N ASP A 73 5.24 15.08 2.54
CA ASP A 73 5.62 15.67 1.24
C ASP A 73 5.09 14.87 0.05
N SER A 74 4.83 13.57 0.22
CA SER A 74 4.22 12.68 -0.79
C SER A 74 2.74 12.39 -0.55
N ALA A 75 2.11 13.03 0.43
CA ALA A 75 0.70 12.80 0.75
C ALA A 75 -0.21 13.46 -0.29
N VAL A 76 -1.22 12.71 -0.76
CA VAL A 76 -2.30 13.27 -1.58
C VAL A 76 -3.35 13.85 -0.63
N ILE A 77 -3.51 15.17 -0.65
CA ILE A 77 -4.39 15.88 0.30
C ILE A 77 -5.69 16.40 -0.33
N ASP A 78 -5.79 16.41 -1.66
CA ASP A 78 -7.03 16.71 -2.37
C ASP A 78 -7.23 15.85 -3.63
N THR A 79 -8.43 15.93 -4.22
CA THR A 79 -8.81 15.12 -5.39
C THR A 79 -8.04 15.51 -6.66
N ASN A 80 -7.62 16.76 -6.81
CA ASN A 80 -6.86 17.20 -7.98
C ASN A 80 -5.44 16.65 -7.97
N GLU A 81 -4.82 16.55 -6.79
CA GLU A 81 -3.51 15.93 -6.62
C GLU A 81 -3.52 14.43 -6.91
N CYS A 82 -4.68 13.78 -6.78
CA CYS A 82 -4.87 12.37 -7.14
C CYS A 82 -4.95 12.16 -8.67
N GLN A 83 -5.31 13.20 -9.43
CA GLN A 83 -5.60 13.07 -10.86
C GLN A 83 -4.44 12.50 -11.69
N PRO A 84 -3.17 12.95 -11.51
CA PRO A 84 -2.04 12.35 -12.22
C PRO A 84 -1.87 10.86 -11.89
N LEU A 85 -1.98 10.49 -10.61
CA LEU A 85 -1.88 9.10 -10.17
C LEU A 85 -2.98 8.23 -10.80
N TYR A 86 -4.20 8.74 -10.88
CA TYR A 86 -5.30 8.02 -11.52
C TYR A 86 -5.06 7.78 -13.01
N LEU A 87 -4.55 8.77 -13.74
CA LEU A 87 -4.19 8.60 -15.15
C LEU A 87 -3.08 7.55 -15.33
N ASP A 88 -2.05 7.58 -14.46
CA ASP A 88 -0.99 6.57 -14.47
C ASP A 88 -1.52 5.15 -14.23
N ILE A 89 -2.54 5.00 -13.38
CA ILE A 89 -3.21 3.72 -13.14
C ILE A 89 -4.01 3.29 -14.37
N LEU A 90 -4.75 4.20 -15.03
CA LEU A 90 -5.48 3.89 -16.26
C LEU A 90 -4.55 3.42 -17.38
N ASP A 91 -3.43 4.12 -17.59
CA ASP A 91 -2.41 3.76 -18.58
C ASP A 91 -1.80 2.37 -18.28
N PHE A 92 -1.60 2.04 -17.01
CA PHE A 92 -1.15 0.71 -16.60
C PHE A 92 -2.18 -0.38 -16.98
N TYR A 93 -3.46 -0.17 -16.67
CA TYR A 93 -4.51 -1.14 -17.04
C TYR A 93 -4.66 -1.26 -18.56
N GLU A 94 -4.53 -0.17 -19.32
CA GLU A 94 -4.50 -0.21 -20.78
C GLU A 94 -3.30 -1.04 -21.28
N GLY A 95 -2.13 -0.89 -20.68
CA GLY A 95 -0.94 -1.69 -20.97
C GLY A 95 -1.10 -3.19 -20.69
N LEU A 96 -2.02 -3.56 -19.80
CA LEU A 96 -2.44 -4.95 -19.53
C LEU A 96 -3.58 -5.43 -20.45
N ASN A 97 -3.97 -4.65 -21.46
CA ASN A 97 -5.12 -4.90 -22.34
C ASN A 97 -6.46 -4.95 -21.58
N MET A 98 -6.57 -4.18 -20.50
CA MET A 98 -7.73 -4.07 -19.60
C MET A 98 -8.29 -2.63 -19.58
N GLU A 99 -8.55 -2.08 -20.76
CA GLU A 99 -9.03 -0.69 -20.90
C GLU A 99 -10.29 -0.41 -20.05
N VAL A 100 -10.19 0.52 -19.11
CA VAL A 100 -11.30 0.95 -18.25
C VAL A 100 -12.07 2.06 -18.95
N LYS A 101 -13.17 1.69 -19.61
CA LYS A 101 -14.01 2.62 -20.40
C LYS A 101 -14.98 3.45 -19.56
N GLN A 102 -15.17 3.07 -18.30
CA GLN A 102 -16.11 3.74 -17.41
C GLN A 102 -15.43 4.94 -16.75
N GLN A 103 -16.16 6.04 -16.61
CA GLN A 103 -15.73 7.15 -15.78
C GLN A 103 -15.93 6.79 -14.31
N VAL A 104 -14.83 6.55 -13.61
CA VAL A 104 -14.81 6.36 -12.16
C VAL A 104 -14.70 7.72 -11.49
N PRO A 105 -15.70 8.15 -10.69
CA PRO A 105 -15.58 9.35 -9.90
C PRO A 105 -14.56 9.14 -8.77
N LEU A 106 -13.52 9.96 -8.72
CA LEU A 106 -12.59 10.01 -7.59
C LEU A 106 -13.12 10.97 -6.54
N LEU A 107 -13.26 10.48 -5.31
CA LEU A 107 -13.66 11.29 -4.15
C LEU A 107 -12.65 11.03 -3.04
N LEU A 108 -11.95 12.08 -2.61
CA LEU A 108 -11.14 12.00 -1.40
C LEU A 108 -12.07 12.10 -0.19
N VAL A 109 -12.10 11.05 0.63
CA VAL A 109 -12.95 10.98 1.82
C VAL A 109 -12.11 10.63 3.06
N GLU A 110 -12.54 11.11 4.21
CA GLU A 110 -11.96 10.72 5.49
C GLU A 110 -12.26 9.25 5.79
N ARG A 111 -11.40 8.61 6.60
CA ARG A 111 -11.59 7.20 7.01
C ARG A 111 -12.98 6.94 7.60
N ARG A 112 -13.54 7.89 8.37
CA ARG A 112 -14.86 7.73 8.99
C ARG A 112 -15.96 7.57 7.95
N ALA A 113 -16.01 8.47 6.97
CA ALA A 113 -16.98 8.40 5.89
C ALA A 113 -16.82 7.12 5.06
N LEU A 114 -15.58 6.66 4.84
CA LEU A 114 -15.34 5.40 4.14
C LEU A 114 -15.84 4.18 4.94
N ASN A 115 -15.55 4.13 6.24
CA ASN A 115 -15.98 3.04 7.10
C ASN A 115 -17.51 3.01 7.29
N GLU A 116 -18.15 4.17 7.41
CA GLU A 116 -19.61 4.29 7.51
C GLU A 116 -20.29 3.75 6.24
N ALA A 117 -19.77 4.09 5.06
CA ALA A 117 -20.27 3.53 3.79
C ALA A 117 -20.09 2.01 3.72
N TRP A 118 -18.97 1.47 4.22
CA TRP A 118 -18.75 0.02 4.29
C TRP A 118 -19.72 -0.71 5.22
N ASP A 119 -19.98 -0.14 6.40
CA ASP A 119 -20.93 -0.72 7.34
C ASP A 119 -22.33 -0.77 6.74
N GLU A 120 -22.74 0.27 5.99
CA GLU A 120 -24.01 0.30 5.27
C GLU A 120 -24.09 -0.80 4.18
N GLU A 121 -23.00 -1.05 3.45
CA GLU A 121 -22.92 -2.11 2.43
C GLU A 121 -22.97 -3.53 3.05
N MET A 122 -22.36 -3.75 4.23
CA MET A 122 -22.37 -5.06 4.90
C MET A 122 -23.71 -5.44 5.57
N HIS A 123 -24.56 -4.47 5.92
CA HIS A 123 -25.85 -4.74 6.59
C HIS A 123 -27.01 -5.02 5.62
N VAL A 124 -26.85 -4.67 4.34
CA VAL A 124 -27.77 -5.05 3.29
C VAL A 124 -27.26 -6.36 2.71
N GLY A 125 -27.90 -7.49 3.05
CA GLY A 125 -27.57 -8.82 2.54
C GLY A 125 -27.85 -9.01 1.04
N ASP A 126 -27.39 -8.08 0.21
CA ASP A 126 -27.43 -8.15 -1.24
C ASP A 126 -25.98 -8.17 -1.73
N SER A 127 -25.57 -9.35 -2.18
CA SER A 127 -24.34 -9.59 -2.95
C SER A 127 -24.44 -8.88 -4.30
N ARG A 128 -24.42 -7.53 -4.28
CA ARG A 128 -24.60 -6.68 -5.46
C ARG A 128 -23.78 -5.39 -5.36
N THR A 129 -22.46 -5.55 -5.24
CA THR A 129 -21.45 -4.64 -5.82
C THR A 129 -20.08 -5.26 -5.53
N VAL A 130 -19.37 -5.65 -6.59
CA VAL A 130 -17.93 -5.96 -6.51
C VAL A 130 -17.27 -4.62 -6.21
N SER A 131 -16.75 -4.47 -4.99
CA SER A 131 -16.06 -3.26 -4.56
C SER A 131 -14.56 -3.53 -4.59
N PHE A 132 -13.96 -3.33 -5.77
CA PHE A 132 -12.56 -2.91 -5.82
C PHE A 132 -12.46 -1.65 -4.97
N ARG A 133 -11.65 -1.66 -3.90
CA ARG A 133 -11.42 -0.49 -3.04
C ARG A 133 -10.99 0.70 -3.90
N GLY A 134 -11.96 1.51 -4.32
CA GLY A 134 -11.78 2.65 -5.23
C GLY A 134 -12.83 2.84 -6.32
N VAL A 135 -13.73 1.89 -6.64
CA VAL A 135 -14.71 2.06 -7.73
C VAL A 135 -16.02 1.32 -7.46
N ASN A 136 -17.12 2.04 -7.34
CA ASN A 136 -18.48 1.47 -7.41
C ASN A 136 -18.95 1.52 -8.86
N SER A 137 -19.11 0.36 -9.52
CA SER A 137 -19.67 0.27 -10.87
C SER A 137 -20.90 -0.63 -10.91
N GLN A 138 -22.07 0.00 -10.83
CA GLN A 138 -23.33 -0.64 -11.23
C GLN A 138 -23.45 -0.57 -12.75
N GLU A 139 -23.38 -1.73 -13.43
CA GLU A 139 -24.34 -2.15 -14.48
C GLU A 139 -23.86 -3.41 -15.23
N GLY A 140 -24.65 -4.50 -15.13
CA GLY A 140 -25.00 -5.29 -16.30
C GLY A 140 -24.10 -6.44 -16.78
N TYR A 141 -23.11 -6.92 -16.03
CA TYR A 141 -22.39 -8.16 -16.39
C TYR A 141 -22.97 -9.40 -15.69
N ARG A 142 -23.03 -10.53 -16.40
CA ARG A 142 -23.43 -11.84 -15.85
C ARG A 142 -22.55 -12.14 -14.62
N HIS A 143 -23.12 -12.01 -13.43
CA HIS A 143 -22.45 -12.22 -12.15
C HIS A 143 -22.02 -13.68 -12.03
N CYS A 144 -20.73 -13.94 -12.18
CA CYS A 144 -20.07 -15.00 -11.44
C CYS A 144 -19.92 -14.48 -10.00
N ASP A 145 -20.48 -15.18 -9.02
CA ASP A 145 -20.21 -14.91 -7.61
C ASP A 145 -18.73 -15.27 -7.36
N VAL A 146 -17.85 -14.29 -7.55
CA VAL A 146 -16.42 -14.45 -7.26
C VAL A 146 -16.28 -14.48 -5.75
N ASN A 147 -15.57 -15.48 -5.22
CA ASN A 147 -15.31 -15.54 -3.79
C ASN A 147 -14.51 -14.29 -3.37
N HIS A 148 -14.85 -13.69 -2.23
CA HIS A 148 -14.20 -12.51 -1.70
C HIS A 148 -12.67 -12.65 -1.65
N ASP A 149 -12.17 -13.83 -1.28
CA ASP A 149 -10.73 -14.15 -1.27
C ASP A 149 -10.10 -14.07 -2.66
N VAL A 150 -10.84 -14.42 -3.71
CA VAL A 150 -10.35 -14.40 -5.09
C VAL A 150 -10.32 -12.97 -5.62
N GLU A 151 -11.32 -12.16 -5.30
CA GLU A 151 -11.36 -10.73 -5.60
C GLU A 151 -10.22 -9.98 -4.91
N GLU A 152 -10.06 -10.17 -3.60
CA GLU A 152 -8.98 -9.53 -2.84
C GLU A 152 -7.62 -10.01 -3.36
N GLY A 153 -7.46 -11.31 -3.62
CA GLY A 153 -6.22 -11.86 -4.12
C GLY A 153 -5.79 -11.29 -5.47
N ILE A 154 -6.71 -11.19 -6.44
CA ILE A 154 -6.37 -10.62 -7.75
C ILE A 154 -6.15 -9.10 -7.68
N CYS A 155 -6.87 -8.40 -6.79
CA CYS A 155 -6.65 -6.98 -6.52
C CYS A 155 -5.24 -6.73 -5.97
N GLN A 156 -4.79 -7.51 -4.98
CA GLN A 156 -3.43 -7.44 -4.43
C GLN A 156 -2.37 -7.73 -5.50
N VAL A 157 -2.61 -8.70 -6.39
CA VAL A 157 -1.69 -9.01 -7.49
C VAL A 157 -1.56 -7.84 -8.46
N LEU A 158 -2.67 -7.22 -8.86
CA LEU A 158 -2.64 -6.04 -9.74
C LEU A 158 -1.94 -4.85 -9.08
N ALA A 159 -2.17 -4.62 -7.78
CA ALA A 159 -1.47 -3.60 -7.01
C ALA A 159 0.05 -3.86 -6.94
N HIS A 160 0.46 -5.11 -6.70
CA HIS A 160 1.85 -5.53 -6.69
C HIS A 160 2.52 -5.33 -8.07
N MET A 161 1.86 -5.77 -9.14
CA MET A 161 2.34 -5.58 -10.52
C MET A 161 2.46 -4.09 -10.88
N TRP A 162 1.50 -3.26 -10.46
CA TRP A 162 1.60 -1.81 -10.66
C TRP A 162 2.82 -1.25 -9.94
N LEU A 163 3.01 -1.57 -8.65
CA LEU A 163 4.18 -1.13 -7.87
C LEU A 163 5.51 -1.58 -8.51
N GLU A 164 5.59 -2.77 -9.10
CA GLU A 164 6.77 -3.23 -9.85
C GLU A 164 7.02 -2.41 -11.14
N SER A 165 5.96 -2.09 -11.88
CA SER A 165 6.06 -1.28 -13.10
C SER A 165 6.60 0.13 -12.80
N GLN A 166 6.12 0.71 -11.70
CA GLN A 166 6.49 2.03 -11.21
C GLN A 166 7.96 2.10 -10.78
N MET A 167 8.55 0.97 -10.41
CA MET A 167 9.95 0.88 -10.02
C MET A 167 10.89 0.57 -11.18
N SER A 168 10.41 -0.16 -12.19
CA SER A 168 11.15 -0.38 -13.43
C SER A 168 11.38 0.94 -14.20
N SER A 169 10.46 1.91 -14.05
CA SER A 169 10.63 3.28 -14.57
C SER A 169 11.66 4.12 -13.81
N ILE A 170 12.11 3.71 -12.62
CA ILE A 170 13.14 4.39 -11.83
C ILE A 170 14.50 3.76 -12.17
N SER A 171 15.00 4.01 -13.39
CA SER A 171 16.36 3.60 -13.73
C SER A 171 17.38 4.49 -12.98
N PRO A 172 18.47 3.92 -12.42
CA PRO A 172 19.57 4.72 -11.88
C PRO A 172 20.23 5.49 -13.03
N ILE A 173 20.44 6.79 -12.83
CA ILE A 173 21.07 7.76 -13.73
C ILE A 173 22.12 7.12 -14.65
N ASP A 174 21.90 7.16 -15.96
CA ASP A 174 22.95 7.34 -16.98
C ASP A 174 22.40 8.05 -18.23
N ASN A 175 22.93 9.27 -18.44
CA ASN A 175 23.00 10.07 -19.68
C ASN A 175 21.78 10.24 -20.61
N ALA A 176 21.26 11.46 -20.57
CA ALA A 176 20.73 12.26 -21.69
C ALA A 176 19.93 11.56 -22.79
N SER A 177 18.60 11.73 -22.75
CA SER A 177 17.83 12.22 -23.90
C SER A 177 16.45 12.72 -23.45
N THR A 178 16.10 13.90 -23.93
CA THR A 178 14.82 14.56 -23.73
C THR A 178 13.73 13.78 -24.49
N SER A 179 12.86 13.09 -23.78
CA SER A 179 11.53 12.71 -24.27
C SER A 179 10.53 12.92 -23.16
N SER A 180 9.62 13.85 -23.42
CA SER A 180 8.56 14.31 -22.55
C SER A 180 7.52 13.22 -22.30
N THR A 181 7.49 12.73 -21.07
CA THR A 181 6.25 12.26 -20.42
C THR A 181 6.25 12.88 -19.02
N SER A 182 5.19 13.61 -18.71
CA SER A 182 5.04 14.44 -17.53
C SER A 182 4.75 13.60 -16.27
N THR A 183 5.69 12.77 -15.86
CA THR A 183 5.73 12.19 -14.52
C THR A 183 6.98 12.75 -13.86
N GLY A 184 6.81 13.65 -12.89
CA GLY A 184 7.92 14.25 -12.16
C GLY A 184 8.90 13.18 -11.69
N SER A 185 10.20 13.47 -11.78
CA SER A 185 11.26 12.61 -11.25
C SER A 185 10.91 12.22 -9.82
N ARG A 186 10.38 11.01 -9.61
CA ARG A 186 10.03 10.52 -8.28
C ARG A 186 11.24 10.62 -7.36
N SER A 187 11.00 11.07 -6.14
CA SER A 187 12.09 11.22 -5.18
C SER A 187 12.66 9.84 -4.80
N PRO A 188 13.94 9.75 -4.40
CA PRO A 188 14.50 8.50 -3.87
C PRO A 188 13.69 7.94 -2.69
N PHE A 189 13.06 8.83 -1.92
CA PHE A 189 12.16 8.46 -0.83
C PHE A 189 10.90 7.76 -1.36
N GLU A 190 10.23 8.32 -2.37
CA GLU A 190 9.03 7.74 -2.98
C GLU A 190 9.29 6.36 -3.58
N GLY A 191 10.43 6.19 -4.25
CA GLY A 191 10.84 4.87 -4.74
C GLY A 191 10.95 3.85 -3.60
N LYS A 192 11.61 4.23 -2.51
CA LYS A 192 11.77 3.37 -1.32
C LYS A 192 10.45 3.14 -0.55
N LEU A 193 9.53 4.10 -0.59
CA LEU A 193 8.19 3.96 -0.03
C LEU A 193 7.33 3.00 -0.86
N GLY A 194 7.48 3.02 -2.19
CA GLY A 194 6.90 2.03 -3.10
C GLY A 194 7.43 0.63 -2.82
N ASP A 195 8.75 0.48 -2.64
CA ASP A 195 9.37 -0.78 -2.20
C ASP A 195 8.78 -1.30 -0.89
N PHE A 196 8.60 -0.40 0.08
CA PHE A 196 8.00 -0.76 1.36
C PHE A 196 6.56 -1.25 1.20
N SER A 197 5.77 -0.59 0.34
CA SER A 197 4.39 -0.98 0.05
C SER A 197 4.34 -2.37 -0.60
N ARG A 198 5.25 -2.68 -1.52
CA ARG A 198 5.39 -4.03 -2.10
C ARG A 198 5.75 -5.06 -1.03
N TYR A 199 6.75 -4.75 -0.20
CA TYR A 199 7.16 -5.62 0.89
C TYR A 199 5.98 -5.96 1.83
N GLN A 200 5.10 -5.00 2.11
CA GLN A 200 3.91 -5.25 2.92
C GLN A 200 2.97 -6.27 2.28
N ILE A 201 2.70 -6.17 0.97
CA ILE A 201 1.86 -7.14 0.24
C ILE A 201 2.50 -8.55 0.29
N GLU A 202 3.80 -8.64 0.03
CA GLU A 202 4.52 -9.93 -0.03
C GLU A 202 4.66 -10.62 1.33
N SER A 203 4.80 -9.83 2.39
CA SER A 203 5.03 -10.32 3.76
C SER A 203 3.75 -10.45 4.58
N ASP A 204 2.59 -10.07 4.05
CA ASP A 204 1.31 -10.16 4.74
C ASP A 204 0.99 -11.64 5.07
N THR A 205 0.79 -11.94 6.35
CA THR A 205 0.49 -13.28 6.85
C THR A 205 -0.99 -13.51 7.13
N SER A 206 -1.84 -12.52 6.88
CA SER A 206 -3.28 -12.65 7.05
C SER A 206 -3.90 -13.61 6.02
N GLU A 207 -5.02 -14.22 6.42
CA GLU A 207 -5.78 -15.12 5.56
C GLU A 207 -6.42 -14.36 4.39
N MET A 208 -7.11 -13.25 4.69
CA MET A 208 -7.86 -12.49 3.68
C MET A 208 -6.97 -11.80 2.64
N TYR A 209 -5.87 -11.16 3.06
CA TYR A 209 -5.00 -10.40 2.16
C TYR A 209 -3.78 -11.23 1.73
N GLY A 210 -3.08 -11.84 2.70
CA GLY A 210 -1.85 -12.58 2.45
C GLY A 210 -2.03 -13.89 1.69
N ASP A 211 -2.91 -14.79 2.16
CA ASP A 211 -3.12 -16.09 1.49
C ASP A 211 -3.77 -15.92 0.11
N SER A 212 -4.73 -15.01 0.00
CA SER A 212 -5.37 -14.61 -1.25
C SER A 212 -4.37 -14.07 -2.27
N PHE A 213 -3.47 -13.16 -1.87
CA PHE A 213 -2.38 -12.67 -2.73
C PHE A 213 -1.48 -13.82 -3.17
N ARG A 214 -1.03 -14.69 -2.25
CA ARG A 214 -0.16 -15.83 -2.60
C ARG A 214 -0.81 -16.77 -3.62
N ALA A 215 -2.10 -17.06 -3.47
CA ALA A 215 -2.84 -17.90 -4.40
C ALA A 215 -2.96 -17.24 -5.79
N GLY A 216 -3.36 -15.97 -5.84
CA GLY A 216 -3.47 -15.22 -7.09
C GLY A 216 -2.13 -15.02 -7.78
N HIS A 217 -1.09 -14.64 -7.05
CA HIS A 217 0.25 -14.42 -7.58
C HIS A 217 0.82 -15.72 -8.16
N LYS A 218 0.63 -16.85 -7.47
CA LYS A 218 1.00 -18.17 -8.00
C LYS A 218 0.26 -18.52 -9.30
N ALA A 219 -1.03 -18.21 -9.37
CA ALA A 219 -1.83 -18.45 -10.58
C ALA A 219 -1.32 -17.59 -11.76
N VAL A 220 -1.10 -16.30 -11.54
CA VAL A 220 -0.59 -15.37 -12.58
C VAL A 220 0.81 -15.77 -13.04
N LEU A 221 1.71 -16.16 -12.14
CA LEU A 221 3.05 -16.65 -12.51
C LEU A 221 3.00 -17.96 -13.29
N GLY A 222 2.07 -18.86 -12.96
CA GLY A 222 1.95 -20.17 -13.60
C GLY A 222 1.25 -20.14 -14.96
N TYR A 223 0.23 -19.30 -15.10
CA TYR A 223 -0.70 -19.33 -16.24
C TYR A 223 -0.75 -18.03 -17.04
N GLY A 224 -0.15 -16.94 -16.55
CA GLY A 224 -0.29 -15.60 -17.10
C GLY A 224 -1.54 -14.88 -16.60
N LEU A 225 -1.51 -13.54 -16.63
CA LEU A 225 -2.60 -12.70 -16.12
C LEU A 225 -3.89 -12.91 -16.93
N GLU A 226 -3.82 -12.85 -18.25
CA GLU A 226 -4.99 -12.96 -19.15
C GLU A 226 -5.77 -14.26 -18.91
N TYR A 227 -5.07 -15.40 -18.93
CA TYR A 227 -5.69 -16.69 -18.65
C TYR A 227 -6.27 -16.76 -17.23
N THR A 228 -5.56 -16.22 -16.24
CA THR A 228 -6.01 -16.23 -14.84
C THR A 228 -7.32 -15.46 -14.69
N LEU A 229 -7.42 -14.27 -15.29
CA LEU A 229 -8.63 -13.45 -15.27
C LEU A 229 -9.80 -14.13 -15.99
N ASP A 230 -9.55 -14.72 -17.17
CA ASP A 230 -10.58 -15.48 -17.90
C ASP A 230 -11.06 -16.69 -17.09
N HIS A 231 -10.14 -17.39 -16.42
CA HIS A 231 -10.49 -18.51 -15.56
C HIS A 231 -11.35 -18.06 -14.37
N ILE A 232 -10.97 -16.99 -13.67
CA ILE A 232 -11.75 -16.42 -12.56
C ILE A 232 -13.15 -16.02 -13.04
N ARG A 233 -13.24 -15.37 -14.20
CA ARG A 233 -14.54 -15.00 -14.80
C ARG A 233 -15.43 -16.22 -15.09
N MET A 234 -14.84 -17.35 -15.46
CA MET A 234 -15.58 -18.57 -15.77
C MET A 234 -15.93 -19.41 -14.53
N THR A 235 -15.06 -19.45 -13.51
CA THR A 235 -15.17 -20.42 -12.40
C THR A 235 -15.36 -19.77 -11.03
N GLY A 236 -15.13 -18.46 -10.90
CA GLY A 236 -15.12 -17.74 -9.63
C GLY A 236 -13.91 -18.08 -8.73
N SER A 237 -12.89 -18.76 -9.25
CA SER A 237 -11.74 -19.24 -8.46
C SER A 237 -10.41 -19.09 -9.21
N PHE A 238 -9.28 -19.17 -8.50
CA PHE A 238 -7.97 -19.20 -9.14
C PHE A 238 -7.70 -20.55 -9.83
N PRO A 239 -7.04 -20.57 -11.00
CA PRO A 239 -6.57 -21.80 -11.62
C PRO A 239 -5.52 -22.49 -10.73
N LYS A 240 -5.56 -23.82 -10.67
CA LYS A 240 -4.71 -24.66 -9.81
C LYS A 240 -3.70 -25.47 -10.61
#